data_AF-A0A851CU66-F1
#
_entry.id   AF-A0A851CU66-F1
#
_cell.length_a   1.000
_cell.length_b   1.000
_cell.length_c   1.000
_cell.angle_alpha   90.00
_cell.angle_beta   90.00
_cell.angle_gamma   90.00
#
_symmetry.space_group_name_H-M   'P 1'
#
loop_
_entity.id
_entity.type
_entity.pdbx_description
1 polymer ?
#
loop_
_entity_poly.entity_id
_entity_poly.type
_entity_poly.pdbx_seq_one_letter_code
_entity_poly.pdbx_strand_id
1 'polypeptide(L)' 'IYNAGPTWGLSVGDALGIPEPLVTQHLHQHRGQTFSFLGIRVPSPLSLVVNGRRPPGSALAPPRLALSNPRAPP' A
#
# COMPACT_ATOMS: atom_id res chain seq x y z
N ILE A 1 1.45 1.10 -1.69
CA ILE A 1 0.11 0.44 -1.74
C ILE A 1 -0.14 -0.15 -0.36
N TYR A 2 -1.25 0.20 0.27
CA TYR A 2 -1.60 -0.26 1.62
C TYR A 2 -2.50 -1.49 1.55
N ASN A 3 -2.73 -2.15 2.69
CA ASN A 3 -3.64 -3.30 2.83
C ASN A 3 -3.40 -4.43 1.80
N ALA A 4 -2.15 -4.59 1.34
CA ALA A 4 -1.76 -5.66 0.46
C ALA A 4 -1.48 -6.93 1.25
N GLY A 5 -1.86 -8.08 0.69
CA GLY A 5 -1.50 -9.39 1.20
C GLY A 5 0.01 -9.59 1.19
N PRO A 6 0.56 -10.37 2.14
CA PRO A 6 2.01 -10.53 2.29
C PRO A 6 2.69 -11.19 1.08
N THR A 7 1.92 -11.93 0.27
CA THR A 7 2.40 -12.60 -0.95
C THR A 7 1.99 -11.87 -2.23
N TRP A 8 1.28 -10.74 -2.12
CA TRP A 8 0.86 -9.96 -3.27
C TRP A 8 1.93 -8.91 -3.62
N GLY A 9 2.17 -8.74 -4.92
CA GLY A 9 3.11 -7.76 -5.43
C GLY A 9 2.88 -7.49 -6.91
N LEU A 10 3.80 -6.72 -7.47
CA LEU A 10 3.83 -6.34 -8.89
C LEU A 10 5.20 -6.69 -9.46
N SER A 11 5.27 -6.88 -10.77
CA SER A 11 6.53 -7.12 -11.48
C SER A 11 7.00 -5.86 -12.18
N VAL A 12 8.32 -5.71 -12.31
CA VAL A 12 8.90 -4.68 -13.19
C VAL A 12 8.40 -4.93 -14.61
N GLY A 13 7.81 -3.89 -15.22
CA GLY A 13 7.21 -3.97 -16.55
C GLY A 13 5.69 -4.10 -16.57
N ASP A 14 5.04 -4.35 -15.42
CA ASP A 14 3.58 -4.34 -15.35
C ASP A 14 3.01 -2.95 -15.63
N ALA A 15 1.97 -2.88 -16.46
CA ALA A 15 1.19 -1.67 -16.69
C ALA A 15 0.18 -1.46 -15.55
N LEU A 16 0.17 -0.26 -14.96
CA LEU A 16 -0.68 0.09 -13.82
C LEU A 16 -1.63 1.23 -14.16
N GLY A 17 -2.93 1.00 -13.95
CA GLY A 17 -3.96 2.03 -13.91
C GLY A 17 -4.33 2.36 -12.46
N ILE A 18 -4.27 3.65 -12.11
CA ILE A 18 -4.71 4.18 -10.82
C ILE A 18 -5.79 5.23 -11.11
N PRO A 19 -7.07 4.96 -10.80
CA PRO A 19 -8.11 5.97 -10.94
C PRO A 19 -7.89 7.08 -9.90
N GLU A 20 -8.05 8.33 -10.33
CA GLU A 20 -8.03 9.52 -9.47
C GLU A 20 -6.84 9.57 -8.49
N PRO A 21 -5.58 9.53 -8.98
CA PRO A 21 -4.43 9.47 -8.11
C PRO A 21 -4.24 10.77 -7.34
N LEU A 22 -4.12 10.68 -6.01
CA LEU A 22 -3.62 11.78 -5.19
C LEU A 22 -2.09 11.73 -5.17
N VAL A 23 -1.46 12.71 -5.81
CA VAL A 23 -0.01 12.89 -5.81
C VAL A 23 0.38 13.76 -4.63
N THR A 24 1.33 13.29 -3.84
CA THR A 24 1.89 14.02 -2.70
C THR A 24 3.36 14.32 -2.96
N GLN A 25 3.75 15.59 -2.81
CA GLN A 25 5.16 15.97 -2.76
C GLN A 25 5.69 15.77 -1.35
N HIS A 26 6.68 14.90 -1.21
CA HIS A 26 7.35 14.61 0.05
C HIS A 26 8.67 15.37 0.11
N LEU A 27 8.87 16.10 1.21
CA LEU A 27 10.14 16.72 1.57
C LEU A 27 10.39 16.45 3.05
N HIS A 28 11.30 15.52 3.33
CA HIS A 28 11.62 15.08 4.68
C HIS A 28 13.08 15.35 5.01
N GLN A 29 13.36 15.77 6.24
CA GLN A 29 14.72 15.88 6.76
C GLN A 29 14.90 14.95 7.95
N HIS A 30 15.94 14.12 7.91
CA HIS A 30 16.26 13.21 9.01
C HIS A 30 17.76 12.96 9.08
N ARG A 31 18.35 13.10 10.27
CA ARG A 31 19.79 12.88 10.54
C ARG A 31 20.71 13.59 9.52
N GLY A 32 20.43 14.86 9.26
CA GLY A 32 21.23 15.69 8.33
C GLY A 32 21.04 15.37 6.84
N GLN A 33 20.16 14.43 6.48
CA GLN A 33 19.85 14.09 5.09
C GLN A 33 18.48 14.62 4.69
N THR A 34 18.36 15.06 3.45
CA THR A 34 17.10 15.52 2.84
C THR A 34 16.62 14.49 1.83
N PHE A 35 15.36 14.07 1.97
CA PHE A 35 14.67 13.15 1.07
C PHE A 35 13.55 13.90 0.36
N SER A 36 13.66 14.05 -0.97
CA SER A 36 12.64 14.70 -1.78
C SER A 36 12.16 13.76 -2.87
N PHE A 37 10.86 13.48 -2.90
CA PHE A 37 10.25 12.57 -3.86
C PHE A 37 8.74 12.83 -4.00
N LEU A 38 8.16 12.36 -5.11
CA LEU A 38 6.71 12.30 -5.27
C LEU A 38 6.21 10.93 -4.84
N GLY A 39 5.03 10.87 -4.21
CA GLY A 39 4.39 9.65 -3.77
C GLY A 39 2.92 9.60 -4.17
N ILE A 40 2.42 8.40 -4.45
CA ILE A 40 0.98 8.15 -4.63
C ILE A 40 0.54 7.16 -3.56
N ARG A 41 -0.45 7.57 -2.77
CA ARG A 41 -1.04 6.71 -1.74
C ARG A 41 -2.19 5.89 -2.34
N VAL A 42 -1.93 4.61 -2.58
CA VAL A 42 -2.96 3.65 -3.01
C VAL A 42 -3.50 2.90 -1.78
N PRO A 43 -4.80 3.01 -1.44
CA PRO A 43 -5.37 2.41 -0.22
C PRO A 43 -5.37 0.88 -0.20
N SER A 44 -5.57 0.24 -1.35
CA SER A 44 -5.58 -1.22 -1.48
C SER A 44 -5.21 -1.66 -2.90
N PRO A 45 -4.71 -2.90 -3.09
CA PRO A 45 -4.52 -3.49 -4.42
C PRO A 45 -5.79 -3.46 -5.28
N LEU A 46 -6.98 -3.56 -4.68
CA LEU A 46 -8.25 -3.54 -5.40
C LEU A 46 -8.61 -2.18 -6.02
N SER A 47 -7.84 -1.13 -5.69
CA SER A 47 -7.97 0.20 -6.30
C SER A 47 -7.14 0.33 -7.59
N LEU A 48 -6.48 -0.75 -8.03
CA LEU A 48 -5.60 -0.77 -9.19
C LEU A 48 -6.22 -1.55 -10.36
N VAL A 49 -5.73 -1.25 -11.55
CA VAL A 49 -5.80 -2.10 -12.73
C VAL A 49 -4.37 -2.50 -13.10
N VAL A 50 -4.07 -3.79 -13.15
CA VAL A 50 -2.74 -4.34 -13.46
C VAL A 50 -2.85 -5.11 -14.77
N ASN A 51 -2.11 -4.69 -15.81
CA ASN A 51 -2.16 -5.30 -17.15
C ASN A 51 -3.60 -5.44 -17.69
N GLY A 52 -4.41 -4.40 -17.49
CA GLY A 52 -5.81 -4.37 -17.91
C GLY A 52 -6.77 -5.17 -17.03
N ARG A 53 -6.33 -5.74 -15.90
CA ARG A 53 -7.16 -6.57 -15.02
C ARG A 53 -7.17 -6.05 -13.58
N ARG A 54 -8.32 -6.15 -12.91
CA ARG A 54 -8.42 -5.86 -11.48
C ARG A 54 -7.76 -6.99 -10.67
N PRO A 55 -6.93 -6.69 -9.65
CA PRO A 55 -6.38 -7.72 -8.76
C PRO A 55 -7.46 -8.54 -8.05
N PRO A 56 -7.21 -9.82 -7.74
CA PRO A 56 -8.18 -10.68 -7.05
C PRO A 56 -8.34 -10.28 -5.58
N GLY A 57 -9.42 -10.73 -4.92
CA GLY A 57 -9.65 -10.47 -3.50
C GLY A 57 -8.53 -10.98 -2.58
N SER A 58 -7.85 -12.05 -2.97
CA SER A 58 -6.66 -12.59 -2.28
C SER A 58 -5.46 -11.65 -2.29
N ALA A 59 -5.49 -10.57 -3.09
CA ALA A 59 -4.49 -9.51 -3.05
C ALA A 59 -4.56 -8.67 -1.78
N LEU A 60 -5.68 -8.68 -1.05
CA LEU A 60 -5.82 -7.97 0.21
C LEU A 60 -5.12 -8.71 1.36
N ALA A 61 -4.70 -7.96 2.37
CA ALA A 61 -4.27 -8.57 3.62
C ALA A 61 -5.44 -9.35 4.26
N PRO A 62 -5.19 -10.54 4.84
CA PRO A 62 -6.24 -11.30 5.48
C PRO A 62 -6.70 -10.59 6.76
N PRO A 63 -8.01 -10.60 7.08
CA PRO A 63 -8.49 -10.07 8.34
C PRO A 63 -7.85 -10.85 9.49
N ARG A 64 -7.36 -10.14 10.50
CA ARG A 64 -6.82 -10.74 11.72
C ARG A 64 -7.73 -10.38 12.88
N LEU A 65 -8.24 -11.40 13.58
CA LEU A 65 -8.88 -11.21 14.86
C LEU A 65 -7.79 -10.84 15.87
N ALA A 66 -7.77 -9.58 16.31
CA ALA A 66 -6.94 -9.18 17.43
C ALA A 66 -7.63 -9.66 18.72
N LEU A 67 -7.11 -10.73 19.32
CA LEU A 67 -7.48 -11.10 20.69
C LEU A 67 -6.80 -10.09 21.63
N SER A 68 -7.42 -8.94 21.85
CA SER A 68 -6.98 -8.02 22.90
C SER A 68 -7.28 -8.70 24.24
N ASN A 69 -6.25 -9.22 24.91
CA ASN A 69 -6.37 -9.69 26.28
C ASN A 69 -6.66 -8.47 27.17
N PRO A 70 -7.85 -8.36 27.80
CA PRO A 70 -8.17 -7.23 28.66
C PRO A 70 -7.30 -7.17 29.94
N ARG A 71 -6.47 -8.19 30.20
CA ARG A 71 -5.57 -8.29 31.36
C ARG A 71 -4.08 -8.12 31.04
N ALA A 72 -3.69 -7.75 29.81
CA ALA A 72 -2.29 -7.48 29.52
C ALA A 72 -1.87 -6.15 30.19
N PRO A 73 -0.80 -6.12 31.02
CA PRO A 73 -0.26 -4.86 31.54
C PRO A 73 0.33 -4.00 30.41
N PRO A 74 0.41 -2.67 30.61
CA PRO A 74 0.90 -1.71 29.61
C PRO A 74 2.36 -1.94 29.20
#